data_AF-A0A6H1ZRV4-F1
#
_entry.id   AF-A0A6H1ZRV4-F1
#
_cell.length_a   1.000
_cell.length_b   1.000
_cell.length_c   1.000
_cell.angle_alpha   90.00
_cell.angle_beta   90.00
_cell.angle_gamma   90.00
#
_symmetry.space_group_name_H-M   'P 1'
#
loop_
_entity.id
_entity.type
_entity.pdbx_description
1 polymer ?
#
loop_
_entity_poly.entity_id
_entity_poly.type
_entity_poly.pdbx_seq_one_letter_code
_entity_poly.pdbx_strand_id
1 'polypeptide(L)'
;MNIRQQKYKKHLLEGKSKYESALLAGYAKTTALAHTAQLDKRIGIDKVMERNGLTDSFLIEKHKKLLEAVKVIGYLHQYKKSEKGGIEKISPEEAVSNEFIEVPDFHSIAKGLELAYKLKGYLKDRLEHSGKIEGGESKFIIINNGKSNEQQSLIAKIRNHSTAIPE
;
A
#
# COMPACT_ATOMS: atom_id res chain seq x y z
N MET A 1 14.64 -18.33 26.98
CA MET A 1 13.35 -17.87 26.42
C MET A 1 12.49 -19.10 26.17
N ASN A 2 11.27 -19.16 26.73
CA ASN A 2 10.38 -20.33 26.62
C ASN A 2 9.83 -20.45 25.18
N ILE A 3 9.53 -21.66 24.69
CA ILE A 3 8.90 -21.96 23.38
C ILE A 3 7.65 -21.09 23.15
N ARG A 4 6.80 -20.89 24.16
CA ARG A 4 5.62 -20.02 24.03
C ARG A 4 5.99 -18.56 23.76
N GLN A 5 7.07 -18.07 24.37
CA GLN A 5 7.57 -16.71 24.16
C GLN A 5 8.20 -16.56 22.76
N GLN A 6 8.89 -17.59 22.27
CA GLN A 6 9.41 -17.63 20.90
C GLN A 6 8.29 -17.59 19.87
N LYS A 7 7.22 -18.39 20.06
CA LYS A 7 6.03 -18.37 19.20
C LYS A 7 5.32 -17.01 19.23
N TYR A 8 5.17 -16.43 20.41
CA TYR A 8 4.62 -15.08 20.57
C TYR A 8 5.42 -14.05 19.78
N LYS A 9 6.76 -14.05 19.92
CA LYS A 9 7.64 -13.14 19.18
C LYS A 9 7.52 -13.36 17.67
N LYS A 10 7.48 -14.61 17.22
CA LYS A 10 7.31 -14.95 15.81
C LYS A 10 6.03 -14.34 15.24
N HIS A 11 4.89 -14.54 15.90
CA HIS A 11 3.60 -14.01 15.44
C HIS A 11 3.54 -12.47 15.50
N LEU A 12 4.23 -11.86 16.46
CA LEU A 12 4.32 -10.41 16.54
C LEU A 12 5.16 -9.83 15.38
N LEU A 13 6.25 -10.50 15.01
CA LEU A 13 7.05 -10.15 13.83
C LEU A 13 6.32 -10.40 12.50
N GLU A 14 5.38 -11.35 12.48
CA GLU A 14 4.45 -11.58 11.35
C GLU A 14 3.36 -10.50 11.25
N GLY A 15 3.35 -9.50 12.13
CA GLY A 15 2.43 -8.35 12.09
C GLY A 15 1.09 -8.58 12.78
N LYS A 16 0.92 -9.68 13.53
CA LYS A 16 -0.33 -9.96 14.25
C LYS A 16 -0.46 -9.10 15.50
N SER A 17 -1.69 -8.77 15.88
CA SER A 17 -1.94 -7.98 17.10
C SER A 17 -1.36 -8.68 18.34
N LYS A 18 -1.02 -7.91 19.38
CA LYS A 18 -0.42 -8.45 20.62
C LYS A 18 -1.30 -9.55 21.23
N TYR A 19 -2.61 -9.32 21.26
CA TYR A 19 -3.58 -10.27 21.77
C TYR A 19 -3.64 -11.55 20.93
N GLU A 20 -3.74 -11.42 19.60
CA GLU A 20 -3.79 -12.56 18.68
C GLU A 20 -2.50 -13.39 18.71
N SER A 21 -1.35 -12.71 18.74
CA SER A 21 -0.03 -13.32 18.91
C SER A 21 0.06 -14.14 20.20
N ALA A 22 -0.56 -13.68 21.29
CA ALA A 22 -0.61 -14.41 22.56
C ALA A 22 -1.54 -15.64 22.47
N LEU A 23 -2.69 -15.53 21.82
CA LEU A 23 -3.58 -16.68 21.61
C LEU A 23 -2.90 -17.78 20.79
N LEU A 24 -2.28 -17.41 19.67
CA LEU A 24 -1.57 -18.34 18.78
C LEU A 24 -0.34 -18.97 19.45
N ALA A 25 0.29 -18.24 20.37
CA ALA A 25 1.37 -18.77 21.21
C ALA A 25 0.89 -19.74 22.31
N GLY A 26 -0.42 -19.90 22.49
CA GLY A 26 -1.02 -20.82 23.45
C GLY A 26 -1.29 -20.23 24.84
N TYR A 27 -1.42 -18.90 24.95
CA TYR A 27 -1.92 -18.26 26.18
C TYR A 27 -3.45 -18.29 26.22
N ALA A 28 -4.01 -18.40 27.43
CA ALA A 28 -5.46 -18.42 27.61
C ALA A 28 -6.09 -17.07 27.26
N LYS A 29 -7.30 -17.08 26.68
CA LYS A 29 -8.01 -15.84 26.26
C LYS A 29 -8.16 -14.82 27.38
N THR A 30 -8.46 -15.29 28.59
CA THR A 30 -8.67 -14.44 29.77
C THR A 30 -7.38 -13.77 30.26
N THR A 31 -6.21 -14.41 30.08
CA THR A 31 -4.93 -13.91 30.59
C THR A 31 -4.00 -13.37 29.51
N ALA A 32 -4.36 -13.52 28.23
CA ALA A 32 -3.55 -13.11 27.09
C ALA A 32 -3.15 -11.63 27.16
N LEU A 33 -4.09 -10.72 27.46
CA LEU A 33 -3.79 -9.29 27.60
C LEU A 33 -2.80 -9.02 28.73
N ALA A 34 -3.01 -9.60 29.91
CA ALA A 34 -2.11 -9.42 31.05
C ALA A 34 -0.69 -9.95 30.76
N HIS A 35 -0.59 -11.09 30.06
CA HIS A 35 0.69 -11.65 29.66
C HIS A 35 1.40 -10.83 28.60
N THR A 36 0.70 -10.20 27.65
CA THR A 36 1.34 -9.36 26.61
C THR A 36 2.14 -8.21 27.22
N ALA A 37 1.59 -7.52 28.23
CA ALA A 37 2.29 -6.42 28.90
C ALA A 37 3.58 -6.87 29.62
N GLN A 38 3.59 -8.08 30.19
CA GLN A 38 4.79 -8.65 30.81
C GLN A 38 5.79 -9.17 29.78
N LEU A 39 5.30 -9.70 28.65
CA LEU A 39 6.12 -10.24 27.57
C LEU A 39 6.83 -9.13 26.80
N ASP A 40 6.16 -8.02 26.50
CA ASP A 40 6.77 -6.88 25.81
C ASP A 40 7.95 -6.31 26.59
N LYS A 41 7.78 -6.14 27.92
CA LYS A 41 8.88 -5.73 28.81
C LYS A 41 10.08 -6.68 28.76
N ARG A 42 9.86 -7.97 28.51
CA ARG A 42 10.91 -9.00 28.46
C ARG A 42 11.52 -9.20 27.07
N ILE A 43 10.73 -9.07 26.01
CA ILE A 43 11.14 -9.41 24.64
C ILE A 43 11.78 -8.19 23.96
N GLY A 44 11.34 -6.97 24.30
CA GLY A 44 11.92 -5.73 23.80
C GLY A 44 11.96 -5.67 22.27
N ILE A 45 10.82 -5.94 21.61
CA ILE A 45 10.74 -5.93 20.14
C ILE A 45 11.07 -4.54 19.61
N ASP A 46 10.62 -3.50 20.30
CA ASP A 46 10.99 -2.10 20.08
C ASP A 46 12.51 -1.96 20.04
N LYS A 47 13.23 -2.54 21.03
CA LYS A 47 14.70 -2.56 21.08
C LYS A 47 15.32 -3.37 19.94
N VAL A 48 14.66 -4.42 19.45
CA VAL A 48 15.13 -5.19 18.29
C VAL A 48 14.97 -4.38 17.01
N MET A 49 13.87 -3.66 16.84
CA MET A 49 13.64 -2.77 15.69
C MET A 49 14.65 -1.62 15.72
N GLU A 50 14.84 -0.98 16.88
CA GLU A 50 15.86 0.06 17.08
C GLU A 50 17.27 -0.45 16.79
N ARG A 51 17.65 -1.64 17.28
CA ARG A 51 18.96 -2.27 17.00
C ARG A 51 19.18 -2.56 15.52
N ASN A 52 18.12 -2.84 14.77
CA ASN A 52 18.18 -3.05 13.33
C ASN A 52 18.00 -1.75 12.53
N GLY A 53 18.01 -0.59 13.19
CA GLY A 53 17.94 0.72 12.56
C GLY A 53 16.52 1.18 12.19
N LEU A 54 15.49 0.39 12.46
CA LEU A 54 14.08 0.74 12.26
C LEU A 54 13.56 1.55 13.45
N THR A 55 14.20 2.70 13.69
CA THR A 55 13.77 3.70 14.66
C THR A 55 12.71 4.61 14.06
N ASP A 56 11.85 5.22 14.88
CA ASP A 56 10.89 6.22 14.41
C ASP A 56 11.59 7.40 13.72
N SER A 57 12.75 7.81 14.23
CA SER A 57 13.60 8.83 13.59
C SER A 57 14.03 8.43 12.18
N PHE A 58 14.42 7.16 11.99
CA PHE A 58 14.81 6.64 10.68
C PHE A 58 13.61 6.60 9.72
N LEU A 59 12.44 6.17 10.21
CA LEU A 59 11.22 6.17 9.42
C LEU A 59 10.84 7.59 8.98
N ILE A 60 10.91 8.57 9.89
CA ILE A 60 10.67 9.99 9.58
C ILE A 60 11.65 10.50 8.52
N GLU A 61 12.94 10.17 8.65
CA GLU A 61 13.96 10.58 7.67
C GLU A 61 13.68 10.01 6.27
N LYS A 62 13.34 8.72 6.19
CA LYS A 62 12.98 8.07 4.92
C LYS A 62 11.69 8.66 4.35
N HIS A 63 10.75 9.01 5.21
CA HIS A 63 9.51 9.64 4.80
C HIS A 63 9.74 11.05 4.24
N LYS A 64 10.63 11.83 4.85
CA LYS A 64 11.05 13.13 4.31
C LYS A 64 11.67 12.98 2.92
N LYS A 65 12.55 11.98 2.73
CA LYS A 65 13.16 11.67 1.42
C LYS A 65 12.13 11.33 0.33
N LEU A 66 11.02 10.69 0.69
CA LEU A 66 9.91 10.42 -0.24
C LEU A 66 9.18 11.69 -0.66
N LEU A 67 9.00 12.64 0.26
CA LEU A 67 8.34 13.93 -0.05
C LEU A 67 9.21 14.86 -0.90
N GLU A 68 10.52 14.67 -0.85
CA GLU A 68 11.52 15.38 -1.66
C GLU A 68 11.97 14.54 -2.87
N ALA A 69 11.23 13.50 -3.25
CA ALA A 69 11.64 12.58 -4.31
C ALA A 69 11.67 13.25 -5.69
N VAL A 70 12.74 13.01 -6.42
CA VAL A 70 13.00 13.51 -7.76
C VAL A 70 13.26 12.33 -8.68
N LYS A 71 12.72 12.38 -9.90
CA LYS A 71 13.02 11.44 -10.99
C LYS A 71 13.87 12.13 -12.04
N VAL A 72 14.78 11.36 -12.63
CA VAL A 72 15.60 11.81 -13.75
C VAL A 72 14.89 11.47 -15.04
N ILE A 73 14.67 12.47 -15.90
CA ILE A 73 14.09 12.31 -17.23
C ILE A 73 15.17 12.64 -18.26
N GLY A 74 15.45 11.70 -19.15
CA GLY A 74 16.31 11.93 -20.31
C GLY A 74 15.50 12.29 -21.55
N TYR A 75 16.00 13.21 -22.37
CA TYR A 75 15.44 13.47 -23.70
C TYR A 75 16.12 12.61 -24.74
N LEU A 76 15.35 11.75 -25.41
CA LEU A 76 15.83 11.02 -26.57
C LEU A 76 15.79 11.95 -27.78
N HIS A 77 16.96 12.36 -28.27
CA HIS A 77 17.03 13.10 -29.52
C HIS A 77 16.72 12.15 -30.68
N GLN A 78 15.62 12.42 -31.39
CA GLN A 78 15.22 11.64 -32.57
C GLN A 78 15.97 12.06 -33.84
N TYR A 79 16.79 13.10 -33.75
CA TYR A 79 17.44 13.73 -34.89
C TYR A 79 18.90 14.08 -34.57
N LYS A 80 19.80 13.81 -35.52
CA LYS A 80 21.21 14.20 -35.47
C LYS A 80 21.55 15.06 -36.69
N LYS A 81 22.52 15.94 -36.56
CA LYS A 81 23.08 16.68 -37.69
C LYS A 81 23.97 15.74 -38.51
N SER A 82 23.64 15.57 -39.78
CA SER A 82 24.43 14.80 -40.76
C SER A 82 25.73 15.53 -41.07
N GLU A 83 26.79 14.77 -41.35
CA GLU A 83 28.08 15.32 -41.80
C GLU A 83 27.96 16.13 -43.10
N LYS A 84 26.90 15.91 -43.89
CA LYS A 84 26.61 16.63 -45.14
C LYS A 84 25.73 17.88 -44.97
N GLY A 85 25.46 18.30 -43.73
CA GLY A 85 24.72 19.54 -43.44
C GLY A 85 23.19 19.39 -43.39
N GLY A 86 22.66 18.17 -43.39
CA GLY A 86 21.23 17.87 -43.23
C GLY A 86 20.84 17.45 -41.80
N ILE A 87 19.53 17.27 -41.56
CA ILE A 87 18.99 16.67 -40.33
C ILE A 87 18.60 15.23 -40.66
N GLU A 88 19.19 14.26 -39.99
CA GLU A 88 18.89 12.82 -40.16
C GLU A 88 18.13 12.28 -38.96
N LYS A 89 17.13 11.44 -39.21
CA LYS A 89 16.37 10.75 -38.17
C LYS A 89 17.18 9.55 -37.67
N ILE A 90 17.42 9.49 -36.37
CA ILE A 90 18.17 8.41 -35.72
C ILE A 90 17.23 7.21 -35.53
N SER A 91 17.76 5.99 -35.69
CA SER A 91 17.02 4.78 -35.33
C SER A 91 16.77 4.76 -33.80
N PRO A 92 15.66 4.17 -33.32
CA PRO A 92 15.37 4.14 -31.88
C PRO A 92 16.46 3.47 -31.03
N GLU A 93 17.26 2.59 -31.64
CA GLU A 93 18.32 1.82 -30.99
C GLU A 93 19.62 2.64 -30.79
N GLU A 94 19.82 3.70 -31.58
CA GLU A 94 21.00 4.58 -31.51
C GLU A 94 20.70 5.91 -30.79
N ALA A 95 19.45 6.15 -30.40
CA ALA A 95 19.05 7.36 -29.69
C ALA A 95 19.58 7.34 -28.26
N VAL A 96 20.64 8.11 -28.00
CA VAL A 96 21.23 8.31 -26.67
C VAL A 96 20.82 9.69 -26.15
N SER A 97 20.28 9.75 -24.94
CA SER A 97 20.02 11.02 -24.26
C SER A 97 21.32 11.54 -23.63
N ASN A 98 21.77 12.71 -24.04
CA ASN A 98 22.90 13.41 -23.39
C ASN A 98 22.44 14.46 -22.37
N GLU A 99 21.14 14.76 -22.35
CA GLU A 99 20.54 15.75 -21.47
C GLU A 99 19.59 15.07 -20.50
N PHE A 100 19.89 15.21 -19.21
CA PHE A 100 19.09 14.70 -18.10
C PHE A 100 18.54 15.89 -17.30
N ILE A 101 17.23 15.89 -17.07
CA ILE A 101 16.57 16.87 -16.22
C ILE A 101 15.99 16.16 -15.00
N GLU A 102 16.28 16.73 -13.84
CA GLU A 102 15.70 16.33 -12.57
C GLU A 102 14.32 16.98 -12.40
N VAL A 103 13.29 16.14 -12.28
CA VAL A 103 11.89 16.58 -12.15
C VAL A 103 11.29 15.94 -10.90
N PRO A 104 10.47 16.66 -10.11
CA PRO A 104 9.78 16.07 -8.96
C PRO A 104 9.03 14.78 -9.33
N ASP A 105 9.23 13.73 -8.55
CA ASP A 105 8.49 12.48 -8.73
C ASP A 105 7.16 12.54 -7.97
N PHE A 106 6.15 13.10 -8.63
CA PHE A 106 4.81 13.23 -8.06
C PHE A 106 4.21 11.90 -7.58
N HIS A 107 4.59 10.76 -8.16
CA HIS A 107 4.07 9.47 -7.71
C HIS A 107 4.60 9.11 -6.32
N SER A 108 5.92 9.16 -6.14
CA SER A 108 6.58 8.93 -4.86
C SER A 108 6.13 9.93 -3.80
N ILE A 109 6.01 11.21 -4.18
CA ILE A 109 5.53 12.28 -3.28
C ILE A 109 4.09 12.03 -2.86
N ALA A 110 3.19 11.68 -3.79
CA ALA A 110 1.79 11.40 -3.49
C ALA A 110 1.64 10.20 -2.53
N LYS A 111 2.44 9.14 -2.74
CA LYS A 111 2.44 7.99 -1.83
C LYS A 111 2.96 8.35 -0.44
N GLY A 112 3.99 9.19 -0.38
CA GLY A 112 4.46 9.77 0.88
C GLY A 112 3.34 10.51 1.61
N LEU A 113 2.65 11.42 0.93
CA LEU A 113 1.53 12.18 1.51
C LEU A 113 0.39 11.27 1.97
N GLU A 114 0.00 10.27 1.17
CA GLU A 114 -1.04 9.30 1.56
C GLU A 114 -0.71 8.63 2.89
N LEU A 115 0.53 8.15 3.04
CA LEU A 115 1.00 7.52 4.29
C LEU A 115 0.97 8.50 5.46
N ALA A 116 1.39 9.76 5.27
CA ALA A 116 1.31 10.79 6.32
C ALA A 116 -0.13 11.04 6.78
N TYR A 117 -1.07 11.12 5.84
CA TYR A 117 -2.49 11.31 6.15
C TYR A 117 -3.11 10.08 6.84
N LYS A 118 -2.68 8.86 6.48
CA LYS A 118 -3.06 7.63 7.19
C LYS A 118 -2.55 7.61 8.63
N LEU A 119 -1.29 7.99 8.83
CA LEU A 119 -0.70 8.08 10.18
C LEU A 119 -1.40 9.10 11.07
N LYS A 120 -1.84 10.23 10.52
CA LYS A 120 -2.66 11.21 11.24
C LYS A 120 -4.13 10.82 11.38
N GLY A 121 -4.56 9.70 10.79
CA GLY A 121 -5.93 9.20 10.85
C GLY A 121 -6.93 9.97 9.98
N TYR A 122 -6.46 10.85 9.09
CA TYR A 122 -7.30 11.57 8.12
C TYR A 122 -7.77 10.67 6.98
N LEU A 123 -6.95 9.67 6.61
CA LEU A 123 -7.31 8.62 5.67
C LEU A 123 -7.45 7.29 6.43
N LYS A 124 -8.53 6.56 6.14
CA LYS A 124 -8.78 5.22 6.68
C LYS A 124 -9.03 4.28 5.52
N ASP A 125 -8.34 3.16 5.51
CA ASP A 125 -8.61 2.11 4.53
C ASP A 125 -9.96 1.47 4.86
N ARG A 126 -10.87 1.43 3.88
CA ARG A 126 -12.11 0.67 4.00
C ARG A 126 -11.76 -0.80 3.81
N LEU A 127 -11.86 -1.58 4.88
CA LEU A 127 -11.83 -3.04 4.78
C LEU A 127 -13.19 -3.53 4.28
N GLU A 128 -13.33 -3.69 2.97
CA GLU A 128 -14.42 -4.51 2.43
C GLU A 128 -14.11 -5.96 2.76
N HIS A 129 -14.75 -6.47 3.81
CA HIS A 129 -14.71 -7.89 4.12
C HIS A 129 -15.54 -8.59 3.04
N SER A 130 -14.88 -9.27 2.10
CA SER A 130 -15.54 -10.27 1.24
C SER A 130 -15.84 -11.52 2.06
N GLY A 131 -16.59 -11.36 3.15
CA GLY A 131 -17.31 -12.46 3.76
C GLY A 131 -18.51 -12.73 2.87
N LYS A 132 -18.53 -13.89 2.21
CA LYS A 132 -19.77 -14.47 1.73
C LYS A 132 -20.73 -14.54 2.93
N ILE A 133 -21.62 -13.57 3.02
CA ILE A 133 -22.90 -13.73 3.71
C ILE A 133 -23.90 -13.88 2.57
N GLU A 134 -24.56 -15.02 2.59
CA GLU A 134 -25.49 -15.49 1.59
C GLU A 134 -26.57 -14.44 1.29
N GLY A 135 -26.89 -14.29 0.00
CA GLY A 135 -28.19 -13.80 -0.49
C GLY A 135 -28.67 -12.47 0.08
N GLY A 136 -28.21 -11.35 -0.49
CA GLY A 136 -28.89 -10.06 -0.36
C GLY A 136 -28.60 -9.22 -1.58
N GLU A 137 -29.63 -8.90 -2.36
CA GLU A 137 -29.54 -7.95 -3.47
C GLU A 137 -28.95 -6.63 -2.98
N SER A 138 -27.71 -6.34 -3.36
CA SER A 138 -27.11 -5.04 -3.13
C SER A 138 -27.74 -4.01 -4.07
N LYS A 139 -28.75 -3.30 -3.57
CA LYS A 139 -29.27 -2.07 -4.19
C LYS A 139 -28.31 -0.92 -3.89
N PHE A 140 -27.67 -0.38 -4.94
CA PHE A 140 -26.96 0.87 -4.84
C PHE A 140 -27.97 2.02 -4.91
N ILE A 141 -28.13 2.75 -3.80
CA ILE A 141 -28.84 4.03 -3.79
C ILE A 141 -27.78 5.13 -3.77
N ILE A 142 -27.62 5.80 -4.91
CA ILE A 142 -26.81 7.03 -4.98
C ILE A 142 -27.68 8.15 -4.42
N ILE A 143 -27.44 8.55 -3.17
CA ILE A 143 -28.06 9.74 -2.59
C ILE A 143 -27.18 10.94 -2.92
N ASN A 144 -27.51 11.66 -3.98
CA ASN A 144 -26.98 12.99 -4.20
C ASN A 144 -27.66 13.95 -3.22
N ASN A 145 -26.90 14.56 -2.30
CA ASN A 145 -27.37 15.65 -1.44
C ASN A 145 -27.53 16.96 -2.23
N GLY A 146 -28.36 16.91 -3.28
CA GLY A 146 -28.76 18.03 -4.10
C GLY A 146 -30.26 17.90 -4.37
N LYS A 147 -30.99 19.00 -4.15
CA LYS A 147 -32.45 19.08 -4.16
C LYS A 147 -33.11 18.33 -5.33
N SER A 148 -34.16 17.59 -4.98
CA SER A 148 -35.23 17.01 -5.79
C SER A 148 -35.27 17.38 -7.28
N ASN A 149 -35.20 16.38 -8.16
CA ASN A 149 -36.37 15.94 -8.94
C ASN A 149 -36.03 14.71 -9.81
N GLU A 150 -36.99 13.78 -9.80
CA GLU A 150 -37.26 12.69 -10.74
C GLU A 150 -36.25 11.55 -10.92
N GLN A 151 -36.80 10.37 -10.62
CA GLN A 151 -36.21 9.04 -10.66
C GLN A 151 -35.80 8.67 -12.10
N GLN A 152 -34.49 8.57 -12.36
CA GLN A 152 -33.97 7.77 -13.46
C GLN A 152 -32.89 6.84 -12.94
N SER A 153 -33.29 5.66 -12.48
CA SER A 153 -32.38 4.56 -12.18
C SER A 153 -32.02 3.84 -13.50
N LEU A 154 -30.81 4.06 -14.00
CA LEU A 154 -30.21 3.28 -15.09
C LEU A 154 -29.83 1.89 -14.56
N ILE A 155 -30.56 0.85 -14.98
CA ILE A 155 -30.25 -0.56 -14.68
C ILE A 155 -29.38 -1.12 -15.80
N ALA A 156 -28.07 -1.23 -15.58
CA ALA A 156 -27.17 -1.96 -16.47
C ALA A 156 -27.18 -3.46 -16.09
N LYS A 157 -27.71 -4.31 -16.97
CA LYS A 157 -27.83 -5.76 -16.79
C LYS A 157 -26.65 -6.46 -17.50
N ILE A 158 -25.64 -6.92 -16.76
CA ILE A 158 -24.59 -7.78 -17.31
C ILE A 158 -25.04 -9.24 -17.18
N ARG A 159 -25.48 -9.86 -18.28
CA ARG A 159 -25.74 -11.31 -18.36
C ARG A 159 -24.42 -12.02 -18.72
N ASN A 160 -23.87 -12.78 -17.78
CA ASN A 160 -22.85 -13.78 -18.11
C ASN A 160 -23.56 -15.13 -18.38
N HIS A 161 -23.56 -15.57 -19.64
CA HIS A 161 -23.97 -16.92 -20.02
C HIS A 161 -22.82 -17.89 -19.70
N SER A 162 -23.01 -18.76 -18.71
CA SER A 162 -22.14 -19.92 -18.46
C SER A 162 -22.81 -21.14 -19.09
N THR A 163 -22.30 -21.60 -20.24
CA THR A 163 -22.70 -22.88 -20.84
C THR A 163 -21.97 -24.02 -20.13
N ALA A 164 -22.73 -24.89 -19.46
CA ALA A 164 -22.26 -26.15 -18.91
C ALA A 164 -21.96 -27.15 -20.04
N ILE A 165 -20.85 -27.90 -19.91
CA ILE A 165 -20.51 -29.05 -20.75
C ILE A 165 -21.13 -30.29 -20.07
N PRO A 166 -21.97 -31.11 -20.74
CA PRO A 166 -22.49 -32.34 -20.15
C PRO A 166 -21.46 -33.48 -20.24
N GLU A 167 -21.60 -34.44 -19.32
CA GLU A 167 -20.75 -35.62 -19.06
C GLU A 167 -20.50 -36.52 -20.28
#